data_AF-A0A967BKS6-F1
#
_entry.id   AF-A0A967BKS6-F1
#
_cell.length_a   1.000
_cell.length_b   1.000
_cell.length_c   1.000
_cell.angle_alpha   90.00
_cell.angle_beta   90.00
_cell.angle_gamma   90.00
#
_symmetry.space_group_name_H-M   'P 1'
#
loop_
_entity.id
_entity.type
_entity.pdbx_description
1 polymer ?
#
loop_
_entity_poly.entity_id
_entity_poly.type
_entity_poly.pdbx_seq_one_letter_code
_entity_poly.pdbx_strand_id
1 'polypeptide(L)'
;MSELTNKLQRLSIPNHWQKITTIDTHTAGEPLRIVTSGIPELPGDTILAKRKYMMENYDHLRKLLMWEPRGHADMYGCIITPPVTQEADFGVIFMHNEGY
;
A
#
# COMPACT_ATOMS: atom_id res chain seq x y z
N MET A 1 -15.90 -6.17 27.05
CA MET A 1 -14.90 -5.36 26.32
C MET A 1 -13.47 -5.61 26.78
N SER A 2 -13.17 -5.73 28.08
CA SER A 2 -11.79 -5.90 28.60
C SER A 2 -11.10 -7.25 28.29
N GLU A 3 -11.83 -8.36 28.18
CA GLU A 3 -11.23 -9.68 27.86
C GLU A 3 -10.84 -9.83 26.40
N LEU A 4 -11.64 -9.29 25.47
CA LEU A 4 -11.39 -9.41 24.02
C LEU A 4 -10.14 -8.59 23.63
N THR A 5 -10.00 -7.38 24.19
CA THR A 5 -8.82 -6.53 23.97
C THR A 5 -7.55 -7.20 24.52
N ASN A 6 -7.63 -7.85 25.68
CA ASN A 6 -6.51 -8.63 26.25
C ASN A 6 -6.14 -9.86 25.40
N LYS A 7 -7.13 -10.52 24.77
CA LYS A 7 -6.88 -11.64 23.84
C LYS A 7 -6.19 -11.19 22.56
N LEU A 8 -6.60 -10.06 21.99
CA LEU A 8 -5.99 -9.50 20.77
C LEU A 8 -4.55 -9.00 21.01
N GLN A 9 -4.26 -8.45 22.20
CA GLN A 9 -2.90 -8.05 22.58
C GLN A 9 -1.93 -9.22 22.77
N ARG A 10 -2.43 -10.46 22.91
CA ARG A 10 -1.62 -11.68 23.07
C ARG A 10 -1.46 -12.48 21.78
N LEU A 11 -2.01 -12.02 20.67
CA LEU A 11 -1.82 -12.69 19.38
C LEU A 11 -0.36 -12.52 18.93
N SER A 12 0.38 -13.62 18.96
CA SER A 12 1.68 -13.70 18.29
C SER A 12 1.43 -13.75 16.79
N ILE A 13 1.73 -12.65 16.09
CA ILE A 13 1.64 -12.60 14.63
C ILE A 13 2.79 -13.44 14.06
N PRO A 14 2.52 -14.48 13.25
CA PRO A 14 3.59 -15.29 12.69
C PRO A 14 4.52 -14.43 11.82
N ASN A 15 5.83 -14.60 11.99
CA ASN A 15 6.82 -13.81 11.25
C ASN A 15 6.79 -14.04 9.72
N HIS A 16 6.24 -15.16 9.27
CA HIS A 16 6.09 -15.49 7.86
C HIS A 16 4.87 -14.84 7.19
N TRP A 17 4.01 -14.14 7.95
CA TRP A 17 2.90 -13.39 7.37
C TRP A 17 3.39 -12.08 6.76
N GLN A 18 2.94 -11.80 5.54
CA GLN A 18 3.15 -10.50 4.91
C GLN A 18 2.52 -9.41 5.79
N LYS A 19 3.32 -8.42 6.17
CA LYS A 19 2.88 -7.22 6.89
C LYS A 19 3.07 -6.02 5.98
N ILE A 20 1.99 -5.31 5.68
CA ILE A 20 2.00 -4.05 4.93
C ILE A 20 1.52 -2.97 5.88
N THR A 21 2.30 -1.91 6.03
CA THR A 21 1.96 -0.78 6.90
C THR A 21 1.35 0.33 6.05
N THR A 22 0.22 0.88 6.49
CA THR A 22 -0.44 1.99 5.80
C THR A 22 -0.79 3.12 6.75
N ILE A 23 -0.89 4.33 6.21
CA ILE A 23 -1.54 5.48 6.83
C ILE A 23 -2.76 5.77 5.95
N ASP A 24 -3.96 5.62 6.51
CA ASP A 24 -5.20 5.90 5.79
C ASP A 24 -5.67 7.31 6.15
N THR A 25 -5.89 8.14 5.14
CA THR A 25 -6.42 9.51 5.28
C THR A 25 -7.61 9.71 4.33
N HIS A 26 -8.22 10.89 4.39
CA HIS A 26 -9.18 11.31 3.38
C HIS A 26 -8.94 12.77 2.97
N THR A 27 -9.24 13.10 1.72
CA THR A 27 -9.27 14.47 1.21
C THR A 27 -10.68 14.77 0.74
N ALA A 28 -11.41 15.65 1.45
CA ALA A 28 -12.80 15.99 1.17
C ALA A 28 -13.78 14.80 1.08
N GLY A 29 -13.40 13.64 1.64
CA GLY A 29 -14.23 12.42 1.68
C GLY A 29 -13.67 11.30 0.81
N GLU A 30 -12.79 11.62 -0.14
CA GLU A 30 -12.09 10.61 -0.94
C GLU A 30 -10.97 9.97 -0.11
N PRO A 31 -10.93 8.63 0.03
CA PRO A 31 -9.90 7.96 0.82
C PRO A 31 -8.52 8.04 0.14
N LEU A 32 -7.45 8.02 0.92
CA LEU A 32 -6.09 7.75 0.43
C LEU A 32 -5.37 6.83 1.40
N ARG A 33 -5.15 5.59 0.98
CA ARG A 33 -4.31 4.61 1.67
C ARG A 33 -2.85 4.77 1.25
N ILE A 34 -2.04 5.36 2.11
CA ILE A 34 -0.61 5.60 1.88
C ILE A 34 0.19 4.39 2.39
N VAL A 35 0.77 3.59 1.50
CA VAL A 35 1.59 2.44 1.87
C VAL A 35 3.00 2.91 2.25
N THR A 36 3.40 2.62 3.49
CA THR A 36 4.67 3.08 4.06
C THR A 36 5.73 1.99 4.17
N SER A 37 5.35 0.72 4.25
CA SER A 37 6.29 -0.42 4.23
C SER A 37 5.59 -1.74 3.87
N GLY A 38 6.39 -2.78 3.56
CA GLY A 38 5.90 -4.13 3.32
C GLY A 38 5.66 -4.50 1.85
N ILE A 39 6.08 -3.61 0.93
CA ILE A 39 6.11 -3.82 -0.52
C ILE A 39 7.57 -4.10 -0.95
N PRO A 40 7.80 -4.96 -1.95
CA PRO A 40 9.14 -5.21 -2.50
C PRO A 40 9.78 -3.94 -3.08
N GLU A 41 11.11 -3.93 -3.16
CA GLU A 41 11.84 -2.88 -3.87
C GLU A 41 11.48 -2.88 -5.37
N LEU A 42 11.35 -1.68 -5.93
CA LEU A 42 10.89 -1.48 -7.29
C LEU A 42 12.06 -1.09 -8.22
N PRO A 43 12.47 -1.96 -9.15
CA PRO A 43 13.45 -1.63 -10.16
C PRO A 43 12.93 -0.55 -11.13
N GLY A 44 13.86 0.12 -11.79
CA GLY A 44 13.59 1.11 -12.82
C GLY A 44 13.99 2.53 -12.43
N ASP A 45 14.49 3.27 -13.42
CA ASP A 45 15.08 4.60 -13.27
C ASP A 45 14.05 5.73 -13.39
N THR A 46 12.78 5.40 -13.64
CA THR A 46 11.68 6.37 -13.73
C THR A 46 10.46 5.86 -12.97
N ILE A 47 9.59 6.79 -12.53
CA ILE A 47 8.32 6.42 -11.90
C ILE A 47 7.46 5.56 -12.83
N LEU A 48 7.47 5.83 -14.14
CA LEU A 48 6.76 5.03 -15.14
C LEU A 48 7.30 3.60 -15.23
N ALA A 49 8.63 3.40 -15.17
CA ALA A 49 9.23 2.06 -15.15
C ALA A 49 8.85 1.30 -13.88
N LYS A 50 8.89 1.96 -12.71
CA LYS A 50 8.46 1.36 -11.43
C LYS A 50 6.97 1.01 -11.45
N ARG A 51 6.11 1.89 -11.98
CA ARG A 51 4.67 1.65 -12.15
C ARG A 51 4.41 0.45 -13.07
N LYS A 52 5.08 0.40 -14.22
CA LYS A 52 4.98 -0.73 -15.16
C LYS A 52 5.38 -2.05 -14.48
N TYR A 53 6.48 -2.05 -13.73
CA TYR A 53 6.93 -3.23 -13.00
C TYR A 53 5.90 -3.69 -11.95
N MET A 54 5.28 -2.76 -11.21
CA MET A 54 4.19 -3.07 -10.29
C MET A 54 2.98 -3.70 -11.00
N MET A 55 2.57 -3.14 -12.14
CA MET A 55 1.46 -3.67 -12.93
C MET A 55 1.72 -5.09 -13.42
N GLU A 56 2.94 -5.37 -13.92
CA GLU A 56 3.30 -6.65 -14.52
C GLU A 56 3.56 -7.75 -13.48
N ASN A 57 4.07 -7.40 -12.29
CA ASN A 57 4.58 -8.37 -11.33
C ASN A 57 3.81 -8.41 -10.00
N TYR A 58 3.14 -7.31 -9.63
CA TYR A 58 2.61 -7.10 -8.28
C TYR A 58 1.16 -6.59 -8.21
N ASP A 59 0.35 -6.74 -9.27
CA ASP A 59 -1.08 -6.37 -9.24
C ASP A 59 -1.88 -7.06 -8.13
N HIS A 60 -1.43 -8.23 -7.66
CA HIS A 60 -2.00 -8.89 -6.48
C HIS A 60 -1.89 -8.04 -5.21
N LEU A 61 -0.85 -7.21 -5.04
CA LEU A 61 -0.72 -6.28 -3.92
C LEU A 61 -1.72 -5.13 -4.02
N ARG A 62 -1.95 -4.60 -5.22
CA ARG A 62 -3.03 -3.61 -5.42
C ARG A 62 -4.38 -4.21 -5.06
N LYS A 63 -4.72 -5.38 -5.59
CA LYS A 63 -5.99 -6.07 -5.27
C LYS A 63 -6.13 -6.30 -3.76
N LEU A 64 -5.07 -6.77 -3.09
CA LEU A 64 -5.02 -6.97 -1.65
C LEU A 64 -5.35 -5.70 -0.87
N LEU A 65 -4.89 -4.54 -1.34
CA LEU A 65 -5.00 -3.25 -0.64
C LEU A 65 -6.25 -2.45 -1.01
N MET A 66 -6.74 -2.57 -2.24
CA MET A 66 -7.85 -1.79 -2.78
C MET A 66 -9.19 -2.52 -2.70
N TRP A 67 -9.21 -3.84 -2.94
CA TRP A 67 -10.46 -4.60 -2.96
C TRP A 67 -10.89 -5.05 -1.56
N GLU A 68 -12.17 -5.40 -1.45
CA GLU A 68 -12.68 -6.10 -0.28
C GLU A 68 -11.87 -7.40 -0.04
N PRO A 69 -11.62 -7.78 1.23
CA PRO A 69 -12.22 -7.24 2.45
C PRO A 69 -11.41 -6.11 3.13
N ARG A 70 -10.28 -5.68 2.56
CA ARG A 70 -9.40 -4.66 3.20
C ARG A 70 -9.65 -3.25 2.70
N GLY A 71 -10.15 -3.11 1.48
CA GLY A 71 -10.65 -1.86 0.91
C GLY A 71 -12.13 -1.98 0.56
N HIS A 72 -12.54 -1.27 -0.49
CA HIS A 72 -13.90 -1.23 -1.05
C HIS A 72 -13.83 -0.72 -2.50
N ALA A 73 -14.97 -0.71 -3.21
CA ALA A 73 -15.03 -0.35 -4.63
C ALA A 73 -14.42 1.02 -4.96
N ASP A 74 -14.57 1.99 -4.05
CA ASP A 74 -14.05 3.36 -4.15
C ASP A 74 -12.75 3.61 -3.36
N MET A 75 -12.00 2.56 -2.99
CA MET A 75 -10.72 2.74 -2.30
C MET A 75 -9.65 3.27 -3.27
N TYR A 76 -8.89 4.27 -2.80
CA TYR A 76 -7.76 4.85 -3.50
C TYR A 76 -6.50 4.77 -2.63
N GLY A 77 -5.33 4.63 -3.25
CA GLY A 77 -4.08 4.49 -2.51
C GLY A 77 -2.85 4.92 -3.28
N CYS A 78 -1.72 4.90 -2.58
CA CYS A 78 -0.42 5.14 -3.19
C CYS A 78 0.68 4.35 -2.51
N ILE A 79 1.77 4.12 -3.26
CA ILE A 79 3.01 3.53 -2.78
C ILE A 79 4.09 4.61 -2.82
N ILE A 80 4.74 4.85 -1.69
CA ILE A 80 5.89 5.74 -1.59
C ILE A 80 7.13 4.99 -2.07
N THR A 81 7.93 5.62 -2.93
CA THR A 81 9.20 5.09 -3.43
C THR A 81 10.33 6.07 -3.13
N PRO A 82 11.60 5.63 -3.18
CA PRO A 82 12.71 6.57 -3.32
C PRO A 82 12.49 7.50 -4.52
N PRO A 83 12.98 8.75 -4.46
CA PRO A 83 12.91 9.68 -5.59
C PRO A 83 13.76 9.16 -6.76
N VAL A 84 13.39 9.55 -7.98
CA VAL A 84 14.15 9.25 -9.21
C VAL A 84 14.84 10.47 -9.81
N THR A 85 14.67 11.64 -9.18
CA THR A 85 15.36 12.89 -9.52
C THR A 85 16.04 13.44 -8.27
N GLN A 86 17.08 14.25 -8.46
CA GLN A 86 17.90 14.75 -7.35
C GLN A 86 17.15 15.72 -6.42
N GLU A 87 16.17 16.46 -6.95
CA GLU A 87 15.43 17.50 -6.21
C GLU A 87 14.18 16.98 -5.49
N ALA A 88 13.70 15.77 -5.83
CA ALA A 88 12.49 15.24 -5.23
C ALA A 88 12.79 14.58 -3.87
N ASP A 89 11.91 14.79 -2.89
CA ASP A 89 12.02 14.12 -1.59
C ASP A 89 11.64 12.63 -1.67
N PHE A 90 10.63 12.31 -2.50
CA PHE A 90 10.15 10.95 -2.71
C PHE A 90 9.47 10.79 -4.08
N GLY A 91 9.29 9.53 -4.50
CA GLY A 91 8.44 9.15 -5.62
C GLY A 91 7.11 8.59 -5.14
N VAL A 92 6.08 8.64 -5.99
CA VAL A 92 4.75 8.12 -5.67
C VAL A 92 4.18 7.38 -6.88
N ILE A 93 3.55 6.23 -6.62
CA ILE A 93 2.75 5.48 -7.59
C ILE A 93 1.34 5.38 -7.02
N PHE A 94 0.36 5.99 -7.68
CA PHE A 94 -1.04 5.88 -7.29
C PHE A 94 -1.63 4.54 -7.72
N MET A 95 -2.74 4.15 -7.08
CA MET A 95 -3.49 2.96 -7.43
C MET A 95 -4.94 3.06 -6.96
N HIS A 96 -5.83 2.42 -7.70
CA HIS A 96 -7.27 2.35 -7.42
C HIS A 96 -7.82 0.95 -7.74
N ASN A 97 -9.14 0.81 -7.75
CA ASN A 97 -9.85 -0.45 -7.96
C ASN A 97 -9.54 -1.17 -9.30
N GLU A 98 -9.10 -0.46 -10.34
CA GLU A 98 -8.87 -1.00 -11.69
C GLU A 98 -7.39 -1.04 -12.10
N GLY A 99 -6.49 -0.32 -11.42
CA GLY A 99 -5.09 -0.27 -11.82
C GLY A 99 -4.20 0.61 -10.97
N TYR A 100 -2.96 0.75 -11.43
CA TYR A 100 -1.97 1.73 -10.96
C TYR A 100 -2.04 2.99 -11.83
#